data_AF-G2YFU4-F1
#
_entry.id   AF-G2YFU4-F1
#
_cell.length_a   1.000
_cell.length_b   1.000
_cell.length_c   1.000
_cell.angle_alpha   90.00
_cell.angle_beta   90.00
_cell.angle_gamma   90.00
#
_symmetry.space_group_name_H-M   'P 1'
#
loop_
_entity.id
_entity.type
_entity.pdbx_description
1 polymer ?
#
loop_
_entity_poly.entity_id
_entity_poly.type
_entity_poly.pdbx_seq_one_letter_code
_entity_poly.pdbx_strand_id
1 'polypeptide(L)'
;MGISPNTSNEDERKKATDFIKAFNASMIGMGFSFMIGPFKFPVPKSLTTVAHKQAYDYVDVFVNKALGTTREETTMRTNPHLPMQKSLLEGLAKQTDDRIEIRQNIIQGMMAAQGNTYVLISNTLFLLSRNPELYQRLRDEVEYLDLEASSQLFGPLRDHVFLQNILRESLRGGASGKAPIFAPKGTTIYTNQYTLDRDETVFGNGVEIFNPGRWNSFNCKSTSWEYMPFGGGPRACVGQQNALAEAAYIVAKIAQVYKGLESRDDKDWEGEWKLTAKNVNGCKVACIPA
;
A
#
# COMPACT_ATOMS: atom_id res chain seq x y z
N MET A 1 3.38 8.02 -5.96
CA MET A 1 3.47 9.43 -6.43
C MET A 1 4.67 9.70 -7.33
N GLY A 2 5.82 9.06 -7.16
CA GLY A 2 6.99 9.18 -8.07
C GLY A 2 7.79 10.49 -8.00
N ILE A 3 7.36 11.47 -7.19
CA ILE A 3 8.18 12.64 -6.84
C ILE A 3 8.51 12.58 -5.34
N SER A 4 9.80 12.65 -5.01
CA SER A 4 10.26 12.96 -3.65
C SER A 4 10.40 14.48 -3.49
N PRO A 5 10.00 15.07 -2.34
CA PRO A 5 10.49 16.39 -1.94
C PRO A 5 12.02 16.39 -1.85
N ASN A 6 12.67 17.54 -2.04
CA ASN A 6 14.11 17.64 -1.86
C ASN A 6 14.44 17.74 -0.36
N THR A 7 14.74 16.60 0.26
CA THR A 7 14.96 16.50 1.71
C THR A 7 16.19 17.27 2.21
N SER A 8 17.10 17.70 1.32
CA SER A 8 18.21 18.59 1.67
C SER A 8 17.78 20.01 2.03
N ASN A 9 16.56 20.42 1.64
CA ASN A 9 16.01 21.74 1.90
C ASN A 9 15.12 21.71 3.15
N GLU A 10 15.51 22.45 4.19
CA GLU A 10 14.79 22.51 5.48
C GLU A 10 13.36 23.06 5.32
N ASP A 11 13.18 23.99 4.38
CA ASP A 11 11.92 24.67 4.12
C ASP A 11 10.92 23.75 3.37
N GLU A 12 11.41 22.86 2.50
CA GLU A 12 10.61 21.77 1.90
C GLU A 12 10.28 20.69 2.93
N ARG A 13 11.24 20.32 3.79
CA ARG A 13 11.04 19.35 4.88
C ARG A 13 9.96 19.82 5.85
N LYS A 14 9.94 21.13 6.18
CA LYS A 14 8.90 21.76 7.00
C LYS A 14 7.52 21.70 6.31
N LYS A 15 7.43 22.11 5.04
CA LYS A 15 6.18 22.03 4.24
C LYS A 15 5.63 20.59 4.15
N ALA A 16 6.49 19.60 3.94
CA ALA A 16 6.11 18.19 3.95
C ALA A 16 5.62 17.71 5.32
N THR A 17 6.27 18.16 6.41
CA THR A 17 5.87 17.83 7.79
C THR A 17 4.50 18.41 8.15
N ASP A 18 4.23 19.66 7.76
CA ASP A 18 2.95 20.32 8.01
C ASP A 18 1.83 19.78 7.12
N PHE A 19 2.15 19.35 5.89
CA PHE A 19 1.25 18.55 5.06
C PHE A 19 0.83 17.24 5.75
N ILE A 20 1.78 16.46 6.30
CA ILE A 20 1.47 15.19 6.99
C ILE A 20 0.54 15.43 8.18
N LYS A 21 0.75 16.50 8.96
CA LYS A 21 -0.16 16.89 10.06
C LYS A 21 -1.58 17.19 9.55
N ALA A 22 -1.70 17.99 8.49
CA ALA A 22 -2.99 18.36 7.91
C ALA A 22 -3.71 17.15 7.29
N PHE A 23 -2.98 16.25 6.64
CA PHE A 23 -3.52 15.01 6.08
C PHE A 23 -4.05 14.08 7.18
N ASN A 24 -3.28 13.87 8.26
CA ASN A 24 -3.70 13.10 9.42
C ASN A 24 -4.94 13.72 10.11
N ALA A 25 -4.96 15.04 10.28
CA ALA A 25 -6.10 15.77 10.85
C ALA A 25 -7.38 15.59 10.01
N SER A 26 -7.24 15.62 8.67
CA SER A 26 -8.33 15.36 7.72
C SER A 26 -8.91 13.95 7.87
N MET A 27 -8.05 12.94 7.98
CA MET A 27 -8.45 11.54 8.19
C MET A 27 -9.24 11.36 9.49
N ILE A 28 -8.80 12.02 10.58
CA ILE A 28 -9.48 11.98 11.88
C ILE A 28 -10.86 12.65 11.80
N GLY A 29 -10.96 13.84 11.20
CA GLY A 29 -12.25 14.54 11.04
C GLY A 29 -13.22 13.80 10.12
N MET A 30 -12.72 13.09 9.11
CA MET A 30 -13.51 12.20 8.26
C MET A 30 -14.06 11.00 9.06
N GLY A 31 -13.22 10.35 9.87
CA GLY A 31 -13.65 9.25 10.75
C GLY A 31 -14.73 9.66 11.75
N PHE A 32 -14.56 10.79 12.44
CA PHE A 32 -15.60 11.35 13.31
C PHE A 32 -16.88 11.68 12.54
N SER A 33 -16.78 12.33 11.37
CA SER A 33 -17.93 12.66 10.52
C SER A 33 -18.71 11.42 10.05
N PHE A 34 -18.03 10.29 9.86
CA PHE A 34 -18.66 9.02 9.52
C PHE A 34 -19.42 8.42 10.72
N MET A 35 -18.78 8.34 11.90
CA MET A 35 -19.39 7.75 13.10
C MET A 35 -20.66 8.48 13.57
N ILE A 36 -20.72 9.81 13.45
CA ILE A 36 -21.89 10.61 13.88
C ILE A 36 -22.86 10.95 12.73
N GLY A 37 -22.54 10.52 11.50
CA GLY A 37 -23.42 10.56 10.33
C GLY A 37 -24.06 11.93 10.05
N PRO A 38 -25.41 12.07 10.16
CA PRO A 38 -26.09 13.36 9.96
C PRO A 38 -25.58 14.48 10.88
N PHE A 39 -25.20 14.13 12.11
CA PHE A 39 -24.84 15.09 13.17
C PHE A 39 -23.37 15.55 13.09
N LYS A 40 -22.80 15.63 11.89
CA LYS A 40 -21.39 16.00 11.64
C LYS A 40 -21.06 17.50 11.75
N PHE A 41 -22.04 18.33 12.10
CA PHE A 41 -21.85 19.79 12.24
C PHE A 41 -20.92 20.26 13.38
N PRO A 42 -20.69 19.52 14.50
CA PRO A 42 -19.79 19.96 15.57
C PRO A 42 -18.34 19.47 15.35
N VAL A 43 -18.03 18.75 14.26
CA VAL A 43 -16.65 18.33 13.96
C VAL A 43 -15.79 19.59 13.74
N PRO A 44 -14.67 19.76 14.47
CA PRO A 44 -13.82 20.94 14.34
C PRO A 44 -13.39 21.22 12.90
N LYS A 45 -13.45 22.50 12.48
CA LYS A 45 -12.98 22.94 11.16
C LYS A 45 -11.47 22.69 10.95
N SER A 46 -10.71 22.61 12.05
CA SER A 46 -9.30 22.21 12.10
C SER A 46 -9.05 20.74 11.75
N LEU A 47 -10.08 19.88 11.78
CA LEU A 47 -10.02 18.48 11.35
C LEU A 47 -10.72 18.25 10.00
N THR A 48 -11.32 19.29 9.42
CA THR A 48 -12.08 19.20 8.17
C THR A 48 -11.66 20.30 7.20
N THR A 49 -12.41 21.39 7.04
CA THR A 49 -12.19 22.38 5.98
C THR A 49 -10.78 22.99 5.95
N VAL A 50 -10.17 23.26 7.12
CA VAL A 50 -8.82 23.84 7.20
C VAL A 50 -7.76 22.80 6.84
N ALA A 51 -7.89 21.59 7.38
CA ALA A 51 -6.99 20.47 7.14
C ALA A 51 -7.03 20.01 5.67
N HIS A 52 -8.23 19.91 5.08
CA HIS A 52 -8.41 19.63 3.65
C HIS A 52 -7.72 20.70 2.80
N LYS A 53 -7.90 21.99 3.10
CA LYS A 53 -7.26 23.07 2.33
C LYS A 53 -5.73 22.96 2.39
N GLN A 54 -5.16 22.78 3.57
CA GLN A 54 -3.71 22.63 3.74
C GLN A 54 -3.15 21.38 3.03
N ALA A 55 -3.89 20.28 3.02
CA ALA A 55 -3.53 19.09 2.26
C ALA A 55 -3.61 19.32 0.74
N TYR A 56 -4.64 20.03 0.26
CA TYR A 56 -4.86 20.32 -1.16
C TYR A 56 -3.82 21.31 -1.69
N ASP A 57 -3.61 22.43 -0.99
CA ASP A 57 -2.64 23.48 -1.34
C ASP A 57 -1.23 22.91 -1.57
N TYR A 58 -0.83 21.89 -0.78
CA TYR A 58 0.46 21.20 -0.94
C TYR A 58 0.50 20.26 -2.14
N VAL A 59 -0.53 19.43 -2.34
CA VAL A 59 -0.60 18.50 -3.48
C VAL A 59 -0.69 19.25 -4.82
N ASP A 60 -1.40 20.37 -4.87
CA ASP A 60 -1.54 21.20 -6.06
C ASP A 60 -0.18 21.72 -6.59
N VAL A 61 0.83 21.92 -5.73
CA VAL A 61 2.20 22.28 -6.19
C VAL A 61 2.76 21.23 -7.15
N PHE A 62 2.54 19.95 -6.86
CA PHE A 62 3.02 18.84 -7.68
C PHE A 62 2.15 18.61 -8.93
N VAL A 63 0.81 18.76 -8.79
CA VAL A 63 -0.12 18.73 -9.94
C VAL A 63 0.22 19.81 -10.96
N ASN A 64 0.45 21.05 -10.50
CA ASN A 64 0.85 22.16 -11.36
C ASN A 64 2.21 21.91 -12.05
N LYS A 65 3.18 21.31 -11.34
CA LYS A 65 4.50 20.98 -11.89
C LYS A 65 4.41 19.94 -13.02
N ALA A 66 3.69 18.84 -12.83
CA ALA A 66 3.58 17.78 -13.82
C ALA A 66 2.79 18.20 -15.08
N LEU A 67 1.75 19.02 -14.92
CA LEU A 67 1.04 19.63 -16.05
C LEU A 67 1.92 20.62 -16.83
N GLY A 68 2.82 21.34 -16.15
CA GLY A 68 3.86 22.15 -16.79
C GLY A 68 4.79 21.31 -17.66
N THR A 69 5.46 20.32 -17.06
CA THR A 69 6.41 19.44 -17.78
C THR A 69 5.74 18.66 -18.93
N THR A 70 4.49 18.22 -18.78
CA THR A 70 3.76 17.53 -19.86
C THR A 70 3.50 18.44 -21.06
N ARG A 71 3.26 19.74 -20.83
CA ARG A 71 3.12 20.73 -21.91
C ARG A 71 4.45 21.03 -22.59
N GLU A 72 5.55 21.05 -21.85
CA GLU A 72 6.91 21.22 -22.40
C GLU A 72 7.32 20.00 -23.25
N GLU A 73 7.14 18.77 -22.76
CA GLU A 73 7.36 17.53 -23.54
C GLU A 73 6.56 17.52 -24.85
N THR A 74 5.32 18.03 -24.84
CA THR A 74 4.47 18.09 -26.04
C THR A 74 5.05 19.00 -27.13
N THR A 75 5.93 19.95 -26.77
CA THR A 75 6.62 20.82 -27.75
C THR A 75 7.93 20.25 -28.28
N MET A 76 8.56 19.26 -27.61
CA MET A 76 9.83 18.66 -28.03
C MET A 76 9.67 17.16 -28.40
N ARG A 77 9.48 16.90 -29.70
CA ARG A 77 9.42 15.53 -30.26
C ARG A 77 10.74 14.79 -30.05
N THR A 78 10.81 13.83 -29.13
CA THR A 78 12.04 13.04 -28.90
C THR A 78 11.82 11.56 -28.54
N ASN A 79 12.46 10.68 -29.32
CA ASN A 79 12.83 9.26 -29.12
C ASN A 79 11.95 8.29 -28.29
N PRO A 80 11.46 7.16 -28.87
CA PRO A 80 10.59 6.18 -28.21
C PRO A 80 11.30 5.06 -27.41
N HIS A 81 12.60 5.17 -27.11
CA HIS A 81 13.45 4.03 -26.67
C HIS A 81 13.97 4.10 -25.22
N LEU A 82 13.23 4.72 -24.30
CA LEU A 82 13.53 4.68 -22.86
C LEU A 82 12.33 4.15 -22.05
N PRO A 83 12.46 3.03 -21.32
CA PRO A 83 11.41 2.49 -20.45
C PRO A 83 11.34 3.31 -19.15
N MET A 84 10.83 4.54 -19.24
CA MET A 84 10.66 5.42 -18.09
C MET A 84 9.50 4.92 -17.21
N GLN A 85 9.78 4.66 -15.93
CA GLN A 85 8.75 4.38 -14.92
C GLN A 85 7.99 5.67 -14.62
N LYS A 86 7.00 5.98 -15.46
CA LYS A 86 6.17 7.19 -15.36
C LYS A 86 5.51 7.25 -14.00
N SER A 87 5.61 8.38 -13.32
CA SER A 87 4.93 8.53 -12.04
C SER A 87 3.40 8.48 -12.21
N LEU A 88 2.66 8.03 -11.18
CA LEU A 88 1.18 8.12 -11.17
C LEU A 88 0.68 9.53 -11.52
N LEU A 89 1.42 10.56 -11.10
CA LEU A 89 1.14 11.97 -11.37
C LEU A 89 1.30 12.32 -12.86
N GLU A 90 2.39 11.91 -13.52
CA GLU A 90 2.57 12.04 -14.98
C GLU A 90 1.55 11.20 -15.76
N GLY A 91 1.22 10.01 -15.26
CA GLY A 91 0.25 9.11 -15.87
C GLY A 91 -1.15 9.73 -15.92
N LEU A 92 -1.56 10.41 -14.85
CA LEU A 92 -2.82 11.16 -14.78
C LEU A 92 -2.75 12.46 -15.62
N ALA A 93 -1.66 13.23 -15.52
CA ALA A 93 -1.45 14.47 -16.28
C ALA A 93 -1.41 14.28 -17.81
N LYS A 94 -1.20 13.04 -18.28
CA LYS A 94 -1.27 12.65 -19.71
C LYS A 94 -2.63 12.06 -20.13
N GLN A 95 -3.60 11.99 -19.21
CA GLN A 95 -4.97 11.53 -19.45
C GLN A 95 -6.01 12.65 -19.29
N THR A 96 -5.77 13.61 -18.38
CA THR A 96 -6.67 14.73 -18.08
C THR A 96 -5.88 15.99 -17.75
N ASP A 97 -6.43 17.16 -18.09
CA ASP A 97 -5.89 18.48 -17.73
C ASP A 97 -6.60 19.04 -16.46
N ASP A 98 -7.59 18.31 -15.91
CA ASP A 98 -8.34 18.70 -14.70
C ASP A 98 -7.53 18.47 -13.42
N ARG A 99 -7.08 19.58 -12.84
CA ARG A 99 -6.31 19.63 -11.59
C ARG A 99 -7.08 19.05 -10.40
N ILE A 100 -8.41 19.20 -10.36
CA ILE A 100 -9.27 18.67 -9.31
C ILE A 100 -9.30 17.15 -9.41
N GLU A 101 -9.46 16.60 -10.61
CA GLU A 101 -9.45 15.15 -10.87
C GLU A 101 -8.10 14.53 -10.52
N ILE A 102 -6.98 15.11 -10.99
CA ILE A 102 -5.62 14.61 -10.68
C ILE A 102 -5.37 14.66 -9.17
N ARG A 103 -5.69 15.79 -8.51
CA ARG A 103 -5.53 15.94 -7.06
C ARG A 103 -6.39 14.93 -6.29
N GLN A 104 -7.64 14.70 -6.68
CA GLN A 104 -8.51 13.74 -5.99
C GLN A 104 -8.05 12.29 -6.17
N ASN A 105 -7.62 11.89 -7.37
CA ASN A 105 -7.05 10.56 -7.60
C ASN A 105 -5.75 10.36 -6.78
N ILE A 106 -4.89 11.38 -6.71
CA ILE A 106 -3.67 11.33 -5.89
C ILE A 106 -3.99 11.27 -4.41
N ILE A 107 -4.91 12.10 -3.90
CA ILE A 107 -5.29 12.09 -2.48
C ILE A 107 -5.98 10.78 -2.11
N GLN A 108 -6.78 10.19 -3.01
CA GLN A 108 -7.34 8.85 -2.81
C GLN A 108 -6.23 7.78 -2.73
N GLY A 109 -5.24 7.81 -3.63
CA GLY A 109 -4.06 6.94 -3.56
C GLY A 109 -3.23 7.14 -2.29
N MET A 110 -3.06 8.39 -1.85
CA MET A 110 -2.38 8.72 -0.59
C MET A 110 -3.18 8.25 0.61
N MET A 111 -4.52 8.37 0.64
CA MET A 111 -5.39 7.83 1.69
C MET A 111 -5.40 6.29 1.69
N ALA A 112 -5.16 5.66 0.54
CA ALA A 112 -5.06 4.21 0.41
C ALA A 112 -3.65 3.65 0.66
N ALA A 113 -2.67 4.52 0.95
CA ALA A 113 -1.33 4.18 1.47
C ALA A 113 -1.14 4.68 2.93
N GLN A 114 -1.75 5.81 3.30
CA GLN A 114 -1.92 6.25 4.69
C GLN A 114 -2.92 5.37 5.43
N GLY A 115 -2.67 5.13 6.72
CA GLY A 115 -3.33 4.01 7.40
C GLY A 115 -3.01 2.67 6.75
N ASN A 116 -2.26 2.65 5.65
CA ASN A 116 -2.11 1.56 4.71
C ASN A 116 -0.62 1.27 4.43
N THR A 117 0.22 1.54 5.44
CA THR A 117 1.39 0.73 5.77
C THR A 117 1.47 0.48 7.30
N TYR A 118 0.30 0.43 8.01
CA TYR A 118 0.06 -0.17 9.37
C TYR A 118 -1.09 -1.27 9.49
N VAL A 119 -0.80 -2.60 9.65
CA VAL A 119 -1.49 -3.87 10.20
C VAL A 119 -0.71 -5.25 10.03
N LEU A 120 -0.21 -5.62 8.83
CA LEU A 120 0.21 -6.93 8.22
C LEU A 120 1.35 -6.91 7.10
N ILE A 121 2.53 -6.28 7.26
CA ILE A 121 3.60 -6.10 6.19
C ILE A 121 5.00 -5.86 6.75
N SER A 122 5.11 -5.10 7.84
CA SER A 122 6.17 -5.34 8.84
C SER A 122 5.74 -6.57 9.64
N ASN A 123 5.48 -7.68 8.93
CA ASN A 123 4.70 -8.85 9.36
C ASN A 123 5.50 -9.74 10.30
N THR A 124 5.94 -9.01 11.30
CA THR A 124 7.16 -9.13 12.03
C THR A 124 6.93 -8.57 13.43
N LEU A 125 6.20 -7.44 13.74
CA LEU A 125 6.05 -6.68 15.07
C LEU A 125 4.59 -6.61 15.81
N PHE A 126 4.00 -7.12 16.99
CA PHE A 126 4.24 -7.94 18.30
C PHE A 126 3.62 -9.42 18.60
N LEU A 127 3.46 -10.39 17.66
CA LEU A 127 3.30 -11.90 17.71
C LEU A 127 3.98 -12.77 16.53
N LEU A 128 5.30 -13.09 16.52
CA LEU A 128 6.18 -13.70 15.44
C LEU A 128 7.63 -14.12 15.88
N SER A 129 8.41 -13.40 16.71
CA SER A 129 9.48 -13.94 17.59
C SER A 129 8.93 -14.82 18.73
N ARG A 130 7.62 -15.11 18.70
CA ARG A 130 6.95 -16.32 19.20
C ARG A 130 7.04 -17.52 18.24
N ASN A 131 7.54 -17.31 17.02
CA ASN A 131 7.97 -18.29 16.01
C ASN A 131 9.44 -18.00 15.56
N PRO A 132 10.46 -17.99 16.45
CA PRO A 132 11.82 -17.53 16.13
C PRO A 132 12.47 -18.25 14.93
N GLU A 133 12.09 -19.49 14.67
CA GLU A 133 12.58 -20.29 13.53
C GLU A 133 12.22 -19.65 12.17
N LEU A 134 11.02 -19.05 12.07
CA LEU A 134 10.61 -18.29 10.88
C LEU A 134 11.35 -16.96 10.77
N TYR A 135 11.69 -16.32 11.89
CA TYR A 135 12.50 -15.11 11.91
C TYR A 135 13.95 -15.38 11.49
N GLN A 136 14.55 -16.47 11.98
CA GLN A 136 15.91 -16.86 11.61
C GLN A 136 15.98 -17.29 10.14
N ARG A 137 15.07 -18.18 9.68
CA ARG A 137 14.96 -18.51 8.25
C ARG A 137 14.72 -17.28 7.39
N LEU A 138 13.99 -16.27 7.89
CA LEU A 138 13.82 -15.03 7.15
C LEU A 138 15.18 -14.37 6.96
N ARG A 139 15.92 -14.09 8.04
CA ARG A 139 17.30 -13.55 7.96
C ARG A 139 18.13 -14.33 6.94
N ASP A 140 18.19 -15.67 7.07
CA ASP A 140 19.02 -16.53 6.22
C ASP A 140 18.62 -16.48 4.73
N GLU A 141 17.33 -16.58 4.40
CA GLU A 141 16.89 -16.50 2.99
C GLU A 141 17.03 -15.10 2.42
N VAL A 142 16.89 -14.06 3.24
CA VAL A 142 17.00 -12.68 2.75
C VAL A 142 18.43 -12.11 2.85
N GLU A 143 19.42 -12.88 3.33
CA GLU A 143 20.86 -12.57 3.36
C GLU A 143 21.55 -12.66 1.96
N TYR A 144 20.89 -12.19 0.90
CA TYR A 144 21.52 -12.01 -0.43
C TYR A 144 21.00 -10.81 -1.26
N LEU A 145 20.43 -9.78 -0.63
CA LEU A 145 19.55 -8.77 -1.23
C LEU A 145 19.97 -7.26 -1.00
N ASP A 146 19.63 -6.27 -1.85
CA ASP A 146 20.07 -4.84 -1.78
C ASP A 146 19.03 -3.72 -1.60
N LEU A 147 18.78 -3.31 -0.37
CA LEU A 147 17.80 -2.26 -0.07
C LEU A 147 18.28 -0.82 -0.37
N GLU A 148 19.52 -0.63 -0.80
CA GLU A 148 20.20 0.66 -0.97
C GLU A 148 20.12 1.18 -2.43
N ALA A 149 20.39 0.33 -3.42
CA ALA A 149 20.56 0.76 -4.81
C ALA A 149 19.21 0.99 -5.55
N SER A 150 18.54 2.08 -5.18
CA SER A 150 17.13 2.45 -5.46
C SER A 150 16.53 2.38 -6.88
N SER A 151 17.27 2.09 -7.95
CA SER A 151 16.75 2.24 -9.33
C SER A 151 15.91 1.07 -9.83
N GLN A 152 16.52 -0.08 -10.11
CA GLN A 152 15.77 -1.30 -10.46
C GLN A 152 15.09 -1.88 -9.22
N LEU A 153 14.85 -1.12 -8.14
CA LEU A 153 14.49 -1.56 -6.79
C LEU A 153 13.17 -2.34 -6.74
N PHE A 154 12.58 -2.79 -7.86
CA PHE A 154 11.15 -2.96 -8.13
C PHE A 154 10.48 -4.35 -8.33
N GLY A 155 11.05 -5.45 -8.89
CA GLY A 155 10.48 -6.83 -9.06
C GLY A 155 10.88 -8.02 -8.10
N PRO A 156 12.01 -8.73 -8.25
CA PRO A 156 12.47 -9.84 -7.38
C PRO A 156 12.12 -10.01 -5.87
N LEU A 157 12.03 -9.05 -4.93
CA LEU A 157 11.51 -9.36 -3.56
C LEU A 157 9.98 -9.67 -3.49
N ARG A 158 9.16 -9.21 -4.46
CA ARG A 158 7.75 -9.66 -4.67
C ARG A 158 7.75 -11.06 -5.22
N ASP A 159 8.83 -11.41 -5.91
CA ASP A 159 9.10 -12.74 -6.41
C ASP A 159 9.89 -13.57 -5.36
N HIS A 160 10.29 -12.98 -4.21
CA HIS A 160 11.17 -13.61 -3.22
C HIS A 160 10.39 -14.41 -2.21
N VAL A 161 10.59 -15.70 -2.31
CA VAL A 161 9.65 -16.74 -1.92
C VAL A 161 9.33 -16.74 -0.42
N PHE A 162 10.29 -16.48 0.47
CA PHE A 162 10.05 -16.56 1.92
C PHE A 162 9.86 -15.22 2.65
N LEU A 163 10.18 -14.09 2.01
CA LEU A 163 9.51 -12.83 2.39
C LEU A 163 8.04 -12.88 1.92
N GLN A 164 7.67 -13.84 1.04
CA GLN A 164 6.46 -13.74 0.21
C GLN A 164 4.96 -13.62 0.89
N ASN A 165 3.48 -14.96 2.13
CA ASN A 165 2.22 -15.01 2.99
C ASN A 165 2.50 -15.76 4.32
N ILE A 166 2.93 -15.30 5.50
CA ILE A 166 3.48 -14.10 6.18
C ILE A 166 2.83 -12.71 5.94
N LEU A 167 3.32 -11.79 5.09
CA LEU A 167 2.64 -10.49 4.87
C LEU A 167 1.15 -10.71 4.46
N ARG A 168 0.86 -11.30 3.29
CA ARG A 168 -0.51 -11.74 2.91
C ARG A 168 -1.18 -12.65 3.94
N GLU A 169 -0.44 -13.38 4.79
CA GLU A 169 -1.09 -14.38 5.63
C GLU A 169 -2.10 -13.75 6.56
N SER A 170 -1.81 -12.57 7.10
CA SER A 170 -2.22 -12.27 8.48
C SER A 170 -3.71 -11.85 8.66
N LEU A 171 -4.65 -12.58 8.03
CA LEU A 171 -6.07 -12.38 7.75
C LEU A 171 -6.94 -13.62 8.16
N ARG A 172 -7.70 -13.72 9.28
CA ARG A 172 -8.49 -14.96 9.69
C ARG A 172 -9.93 -14.78 10.26
N GLY A 173 -10.81 -15.78 10.06
CA GLY A 173 -11.83 -16.23 11.05
C GLY A 173 -13.33 -15.90 10.82
N GLY A 174 -14.26 -16.72 11.35
CA GLY A 174 -15.74 -16.55 11.19
C GLY A 174 -16.61 -17.44 12.11
N ALA A 175 -17.96 -17.31 12.04
CA ALA A 175 -18.91 -17.88 13.04
C ALA A 175 -19.43 -19.31 12.77
N SER A 176 -20.13 -19.55 11.65
CA SER A 176 -20.40 -20.90 11.10
C SER A 176 -20.06 -21.01 9.61
N GLY A 177 -19.56 -19.92 9.03
CA GLY A 177 -19.02 -19.84 7.67
C GLY A 177 -20.03 -19.83 6.52
N LYS A 178 -21.09 -20.66 6.53
CA LYS A 178 -21.73 -21.13 5.29
C LYS A 178 -23.27 -21.01 5.17
N ALA A 179 -23.97 -20.38 6.10
CA ALA A 179 -25.44 -20.18 6.01
C ALA A 179 -25.82 -18.91 5.21
N PRO A 180 -26.90 -18.92 4.40
CA PRO A 180 -27.35 -17.74 3.66
C PRO A 180 -27.96 -16.69 4.58
N ILE A 181 -27.64 -15.41 4.34
CA ILE A 181 -28.09 -14.27 5.16
C ILE A 181 -29.05 -13.41 4.33
N PHE A 182 -30.22 -13.11 4.86
CA PHE A 182 -31.16 -12.17 4.24
C PHE A 182 -30.66 -10.72 4.42
N ALA A 183 -30.40 -10.04 3.30
CA ALA A 183 -29.97 -8.65 3.27
C ALA A 183 -31.07 -7.75 2.65
N PRO A 184 -31.77 -6.93 3.46
CA PRO A 184 -32.71 -5.93 2.97
C PRO A 184 -32.12 -4.95 1.95
N LYS A 185 -32.97 -4.35 1.11
CA LYS A 185 -32.57 -3.27 0.19
C LYS A 185 -32.02 -2.09 1.00
N GLY A 186 -30.76 -1.74 0.77
CA GLY A 186 -30.04 -0.68 1.49
C GLY A 186 -29.11 -1.18 2.60
N THR A 187 -29.09 -2.49 2.89
CA THR A 187 -28.08 -3.08 3.78
C THR A 187 -26.71 -3.04 3.13
N THR A 188 -25.75 -2.35 3.78
CA THR A 188 -24.33 -2.40 3.38
C THR A 188 -23.73 -3.75 3.78
N ILE A 189 -23.23 -4.49 2.80
CA ILE A 189 -22.52 -5.76 3.01
C ILE A 189 -21.02 -5.50 2.92
N TYR A 190 -20.26 -5.94 3.93
CA TYR A 190 -18.80 -5.91 3.92
C TYR A 190 -18.26 -7.32 3.77
N THR A 191 -17.45 -7.57 2.74
CA THR A 191 -16.68 -8.80 2.60
C THR A 191 -15.49 -8.75 3.55
N ASN A 192 -15.39 -9.69 4.49
CA ASN A 192 -14.22 -9.74 5.35
C ASN A 192 -13.06 -10.41 4.60
N GLN A 193 -12.28 -9.60 3.87
CA GLN A 193 -11.02 -10.04 3.22
C GLN A 193 -10.04 -10.62 4.25
N TYR A 194 -10.13 -10.17 5.51
CA TYR A 194 -9.47 -10.83 6.64
C TYR A 194 -9.93 -12.30 6.72
N THR A 195 -11.22 -12.62 6.82
CA THR A 195 -11.65 -14.04 6.85
C THR A 195 -11.22 -14.86 5.64
N LEU A 196 -11.26 -14.27 4.44
CA LEU A 196 -11.14 -14.98 3.17
C LEU A 196 -9.74 -15.56 2.95
N ASP A 197 -8.71 -14.74 3.12
CA ASP A 197 -7.35 -15.05 2.64
C ASP A 197 -6.61 -16.13 3.49
N ARG A 198 -7.14 -16.54 4.65
CA ARG A 198 -6.74 -17.75 5.42
C ARG A 198 -7.80 -18.87 5.45
N ASP A 199 -8.80 -18.90 4.57
CA ASP A 199 -9.66 -20.08 4.51
C ASP A 199 -8.83 -21.28 4.00
N GLU A 200 -8.43 -22.18 4.90
CA GLU A 200 -7.63 -23.36 4.58
C GLU A 200 -8.36 -24.33 3.62
N THR A 201 -9.69 -24.21 3.47
CA THR A 201 -10.45 -24.96 2.44
C THR A 201 -10.35 -24.34 1.03
N VAL A 202 -9.85 -23.11 0.93
CA VAL A 202 -9.55 -22.37 -0.31
C VAL A 202 -8.05 -22.39 -0.60
N PHE A 203 -7.24 -21.98 0.38
CA PHE A 203 -5.79 -21.75 0.23
C PHE A 203 -4.91 -22.95 0.62
N GLY A 204 -5.51 -24.03 1.12
CA GLY A 204 -4.82 -25.24 1.58
C GLY A 204 -4.08 -25.06 2.91
N ASN A 205 -3.54 -26.16 3.43
CA ASN A 205 -2.85 -26.20 4.73
C ASN A 205 -1.71 -25.19 4.85
N GLY A 206 -1.39 -24.84 6.10
CA GLY A 206 -0.24 -23.99 6.40
C GLY A 206 -0.37 -22.62 5.73
N VAL A 207 -1.55 -22.01 5.83
CA VAL A 207 -1.76 -20.61 5.48
C VAL A 207 -0.66 -19.75 6.12
N GLU A 208 -0.35 -19.97 7.41
CA GLU A 208 0.56 -19.17 8.27
C GLU A 208 2.07 -19.12 7.89
N ILE A 209 2.45 -19.48 6.66
CA ILE A 209 3.84 -19.71 6.22
C ILE A 209 4.09 -19.04 4.85
N PHE A 210 5.13 -18.18 4.68
CA PHE A 210 5.42 -17.56 3.36
C PHE A 210 5.85 -18.63 2.33
N ASN A 211 4.83 -19.16 1.68
CA ASN A 211 4.86 -20.13 0.61
C ASN A 211 4.01 -19.55 -0.54
N PRO A 212 4.64 -18.95 -1.57
CA PRO A 212 3.98 -18.51 -2.78
C PRO A 212 3.97 -19.60 -3.86
N GLY A 213 4.63 -20.75 -3.62
CA GLY A 213 4.38 -21.97 -4.38
C GLY A 213 2.91 -22.40 -4.30
N ARG A 214 2.18 -21.94 -3.27
CA ARG A 214 0.71 -21.94 -3.20
C ARG A 214 0.05 -21.40 -4.47
N TRP A 215 0.58 -20.33 -5.07
CA TRP A 215 0.02 -19.72 -6.31
C TRP A 215 0.31 -20.54 -7.57
N ASN A 216 1.23 -21.50 -7.52
CA ASN A 216 1.48 -22.44 -8.63
C ASN A 216 0.43 -23.56 -8.70
N SER A 217 -0.27 -23.85 -7.59
CA SER A 217 -1.35 -24.83 -7.51
C SER A 217 -2.75 -24.20 -7.34
N PHE A 218 -2.83 -22.97 -6.85
CA PHE A 218 -4.08 -22.24 -6.65
C PHE A 218 -4.67 -21.74 -7.99
N ASN A 219 -5.74 -22.40 -8.46
CA ASN A 219 -6.38 -22.17 -9.76
C ASN A 219 -7.29 -20.92 -9.76
N CYS A 220 -6.71 -19.76 -9.45
CA CYS A 220 -7.38 -18.47 -9.37
C CYS A 220 -7.80 -17.96 -10.77
N LYS A 221 -8.93 -18.45 -11.26
CA LYS A 221 -9.60 -17.85 -12.44
C LYS A 221 -9.97 -16.40 -12.13
N SER A 222 -9.94 -15.51 -13.10
CA SER A 222 -10.23 -14.07 -12.92
C SER A 222 -11.69 -13.72 -12.52
N THR A 223 -12.46 -14.72 -12.11
CA THR A 223 -13.87 -14.64 -11.67
C THR A 223 -14.10 -15.30 -10.30
N SER A 224 -13.08 -15.81 -9.62
CA SER A 224 -13.22 -16.43 -8.30
C SER A 224 -13.33 -15.36 -7.20
N TRP A 225 -14.43 -15.38 -6.45
CA TRP A 225 -14.65 -14.53 -5.25
C TRP A 225 -13.87 -15.03 -4.03
N GLU A 226 -12.87 -15.87 -4.26
CA GLU A 226 -12.02 -16.58 -3.31
C GLU A 226 -10.70 -15.83 -3.02
N TYR A 227 -10.30 -14.89 -3.89
CA TYR A 227 -9.18 -13.99 -3.66
C TYR A 227 -9.47 -12.62 -4.28
N MET A 228 -9.65 -11.59 -3.44
CA MET A 228 -10.14 -10.27 -3.89
C MET A 228 -9.38 -9.08 -3.25
N PRO A 229 -8.03 -9.05 -3.24
CA PRO A 229 -7.25 -7.96 -2.62
C PRO A 229 -7.51 -6.59 -3.26
N PHE A 230 -7.97 -6.57 -4.51
CA PHE A 230 -8.31 -5.36 -5.27
C PHE A 230 -9.84 -5.19 -5.48
N GLY A 231 -10.66 -5.93 -4.74
CA GLY A 231 -12.11 -6.04 -4.97
C GLY A 231 -12.44 -6.90 -6.20
N GLY A 232 -13.65 -6.71 -6.75
CA GLY A 232 -14.15 -7.47 -7.89
C GLY A 232 -15.26 -6.76 -8.67
N GLY A 233 -15.55 -7.24 -9.88
CA GLY A 233 -16.57 -6.67 -10.76
C GLY A 233 -16.24 -5.25 -11.29
N PRO A 234 -17.24 -4.51 -11.82
CA PRO A 234 -17.04 -3.20 -12.47
C PRO A 234 -16.54 -2.05 -11.56
N ARG A 235 -16.22 -2.33 -10.30
CA ARG A 235 -15.72 -1.38 -9.30
C ARG A 235 -14.46 -1.87 -8.58
N ALA A 236 -13.77 -2.88 -9.15
CA ALA A 236 -12.43 -3.27 -8.73
C ALA A 236 -11.42 -2.11 -8.87
N CYS A 237 -10.27 -2.23 -8.19
CA CYS A 237 -9.28 -1.18 -8.14
C CYS A 237 -8.66 -0.89 -9.52
N VAL A 238 -8.97 0.29 -10.09
CA VAL A 238 -8.35 0.79 -11.34
C VAL A 238 -6.82 0.85 -11.25
N GLY A 239 -6.28 1.06 -10.06
CA GLY A 239 -4.85 1.07 -9.78
C GLY A 239 -4.20 -0.31 -9.66
N GLN A 240 -4.92 -1.43 -9.75
CA GLN A 240 -4.38 -2.78 -9.49
C GLN A 240 -3.11 -3.09 -10.28
N GLN A 241 -3.12 -2.87 -11.59
CA GLN A 241 -1.97 -3.20 -12.45
C GLN A 241 -0.79 -2.28 -12.16
N ASN A 242 -1.05 -0.99 -11.93
CA ASN A 242 0.00 -0.04 -11.53
C ASN A 242 0.55 -0.39 -10.15
N ALA A 243 -0.26 -0.83 -9.18
CA ALA A 243 0.20 -1.26 -7.88
C ALA A 243 1.04 -2.54 -7.97
N LEU A 244 0.61 -3.56 -8.71
CA LEU A 244 1.39 -4.79 -8.94
C LEU A 244 2.64 -4.59 -9.84
N ALA A 245 2.80 -3.38 -10.38
CA ALA A 245 3.97 -2.86 -11.07
C ALA A 245 4.59 -1.59 -10.38
N GLU A 246 4.20 -1.27 -9.13
CA GLU A 246 4.81 -0.23 -8.26
C GLU A 246 5.08 -0.69 -6.81
N ALA A 247 4.08 -1.19 -6.07
CA ALA A 247 3.95 -0.89 -4.64
C ALA A 247 4.08 -1.98 -3.54
N ALA A 248 3.84 -3.30 -3.62
CA ALA A 248 3.32 -4.25 -4.61
C ALA A 248 4.19 -4.53 -5.87
N TYR A 249 5.27 -3.78 -5.97
CA TYR A 249 6.53 -3.94 -6.69
C TYR A 249 7.49 -3.25 -5.67
N ILE A 250 8.42 -2.36 -6.03
CA ILE A 250 9.44 -1.76 -5.12
C ILE A 250 10.27 -2.81 -4.33
N VAL A 251 10.62 -3.90 -5.03
CA VAL A 251 11.35 -5.07 -4.52
C VAL A 251 12.57 -5.69 -5.29
N ALA A 252 12.85 -5.47 -6.59
CA ALA A 252 13.92 -6.20 -7.34
C ALA A 252 15.33 -5.84 -6.94
N LYS A 253 15.67 -4.56 -6.99
CA LYS A 253 16.98 -4.13 -6.53
C LYS A 253 17.08 -4.15 -5.03
N ILE A 254 15.96 -4.11 -4.25
CA ILE A 254 15.95 -4.66 -2.87
C ILE A 254 16.58 -6.07 -2.84
N ALA A 255 16.74 -6.76 -3.97
CA ALA A 255 17.34 -8.08 -4.19
C ALA A 255 18.42 -8.19 -5.32
N GLN A 256 19.14 -7.13 -5.76
CA GLN A 256 20.08 -7.24 -6.92
C GLN A 256 21.53 -6.72 -6.81
N VAL A 257 21.91 -5.80 -5.91
CA VAL A 257 23.22 -5.09 -6.01
C VAL A 257 24.15 -5.20 -4.78
N TYR A 258 23.68 -5.85 -3.72
CA TYR A 258 24.22 -6.09 -2.38
C TYR A 258 23.64 -7.42 -1.87
N LYS A 259 24.14 -7.94 -0.73
CA LYS A 259 23.89 -9.31 -0.23
C LYS A 259 23.18 -9.43 1.15
N GLY A 260 22.20 -8.59 1.46
CA GLY A 260 21.23 -8.93 2.51
C GLY A 260 20.19 -7.87 2.87
N LEU A 261 18.95 -8.32 3.03
CA LEU A 261 18.13 -7.93 4.17
C LEU A 261 18.59 -8.73 5.40
N GLU A 262 18.45 -8.13 6.56
CA GLU A 262 18.32 -8.85 7.82
C GLU A 262 17.23 -8.14 8.63
N SER A 263 16.24 -8.85 9.18
CA SER A 263 15.31 -8.17 10.10
C SER A 263 16.06 -7.74 11.37
N ARG A 264 15.77 -6.51 11.80
CA ARG A 264 16.24 -5.89 13.06
C ARG A 264 15.05 -5.55 13.96
N ASP A 265 13.97 -6.28 13.79
CA ASP A 265 12.73 -6.13 14.52
C ASP A 265 12.76 -6.99 15.79
N ASP A 266 12.81 -6.32 16.94
CA ASP A 266 12.81 -6.88 18.30
C ASP A 266 11.51 -7.60 18.70
N LYS A 267 10.56 -7.65 17.77
CA LYS A 267 9.22 -8.20 17.95
C LYS A 267 8.89 -8.94 16.66
N ASP A 268 8.42 -10.20 16.74
CA ASP A 268 7.01 -10.63 16.98
C ASP A 268 5.86 -9.91 16.21
N TRP A 269 4.84 -10.31 15.35
CA TRP A 269 3.73 -9.52 14.62
C TRP A 269 2.33 -9.09 15.26
N GLU A 270 1.85 -7.82 15.12
CA GLU A 270 0.60 -7.22 15.71
C GLU A 270 -0.29 -6.54 14.65
N GLY A 271 -1.60 -6.77 14.71
CA GLY A 271 -2.58 -6.19 13.79
C GLY A 271 -3.44 -5.05 14.34
N GLU A 272 -3.34 -3.87 13.74
CA GLU A 272 -4.37 -2.80 13.79
C GLU A 272 -5.53 -3.11 12.80
N TRP A 273 -6.42 -2.16 12.48
CA TRP A 273 -7.29 -2.27 11.29
C TRP A 273 -7.52 -0.91 10.62
N LYS A 274 -7.46 -0.89 9.28
CA LYS A 274 -7.59 0.27 8.36
C LYS A 274 -8.03 -0.25 6.97
N LEU A 275 -8.00 0.59 5.92
CA LEU A 275 -8.55 0.26 4.60
C LEU A 275 -7.97 -1.00 3.92
N THR A 276 -6.72 -1.39 4.22
CA THR A 276 -6.17 -2.74 3.99
C THR A 276 -5.46 -3.24 5.25
N ALA A 277 -4.59 -4.26 5.13
CA ALA A 277 -3.69 -4.68 6.19
C ALA A 277 -2.17 -4.65 5.74
N LYS A 278 -1.23 -4.20 6.63
CA LYS A 278 0.27 -3.96 6.47
C LYS A 278 1.14 -3.32 7.67
N ASN A 279 1.86 -3.93 8.68
CA ASN A 279 2.05 -3.67 10.18
C ASN A 279 2.34 -2.33 10.93
N VAL A 280 1.90 -2.32 12.21
CA VAL A 280 1.71 -1.17 13.13
C VAL A 280 2.95 -0.55 13.81
N ASN A 281 4.10 -1.25 13.85
CA ASN A 281 5.32 -0.78 14.54
C ASN A 281 6.41 -0.26 13.55
N GLY A 282 6.19 -0.37 12.23
CA GLY A 282 7.23 -0.25 11.19
C GLY A 282 8.04 -1.55 11.04
N CYS A 283 8.72 -1.73 9.90
CA CYS A 283 9.65 -2.86 9.67
C CYS A 283 11.06 -2.31 9.68
N LYS A 284 11.90 -2.81 10.59
CA LYS A 284 13.32 -2.50 10.65
C LYS A 284 14.05 -3.63 9.96
N VAL A 285 14.71 -3.31 8.86
CA VAL A 285 15.59 -4.23 8.15
C VAL A 285 16.95 -3.57 7.97
N ALA A 286 18.01 -4.31 8.31
CA ALA A 286 19.37 -3.96 7.95
C ALA A 286 19.64 -4.36 6.50
N CYS A 287 20.53 -3.59 5.88
CA CYS A 287 20.98 -3.72 4.50
C CYS A 287 22.43 -4.23 4.54
N ILE A 288 22.79 -5.28 3.80
CA ILE A 288 24.13 -5.91 3.88
C ILE A 288 24.85 -5.78 2.53
N PRO A 289 25.76 -4.81 2.35
CA PRO A 289 26.50 -4.56 1.10
C PRO A 289 27.15 -5.79 0.46
N ALA A 290 27.16 -5.89 -0.88
CA ALA A 290 27.80 -6.97 -1.67
C ALA A 290 29.31 -7.04 -1.43
#